data_AF-A0A970JHG0-F1
#
_entry.id   AF-A0A970JHG0-F1
#
_cell.length_a   1.000
_cell.length_b   1.000
_cell.length_c   1.000
_cell.angle_alpha   90.00
_cell.angle_beta   90.00
_cell.angle_gamma   90.00
#
_symmetry.space_group_name_H-M   'P 1'
#
loop_
_entity.id
_entity.type
_entity.pdbx_description
1 polymer ?
#
loop_
_entity_poly.entity_id
_entity_poly.type
_entity_poly.pdbx_seq_one_letter_code
_entity_poly.pdbx_strand_id
1 'polypeptide(L)'
;MRKTPFLAAWLLCAVLALVPTHVHADIHAYIIPESDFLRVEGELTIAPKEPRFSFRLFPGAQITVLWTEGITDYTVDRGVLGTLVTVRLSSYESERTLYLGYEGFLELDQEDALILGRDELWFPEFSIPTSEPKLIFGFPEGWHQVVSAIDHSYPTLILTRHPDRDWDADLTARITEPELPTMVTEPLVTEPEPVPDHLPSLPPPIPEPTPPQVALSVVPDAVYGELSNLVLRMDRAISQQDTAALAELVGPRLQAAGLIEYFSAVPSHILPVESQIRDMVVTDAEGIVKATMFSRGRPTYDLEMRWMADQAGSWQLAEFAMHPHEPAAPQALIDSLKGFVAQLREAAAAGDAYQIEEVLGLSDPGQRGMAIEFLLALNAEEPWEVFVTDPDQFRLQVLVRHSVRTHIVLNLELAPEPTGWRIASFHAQALN
;
A
#
# COMPACT_ATOMS: atom_id res chain seq x y z
N MET A 1 -14.38 -68.67 16.68
CA MET A 1 -15.15 -67.40 16.59
C MET A 1 -14.87 -66.64 17.89
N ARG A 2 -14.23 -65.47 17.94
CA ARG A 2 -14.48 -64.20 17.24
C ARG A 2 -13.18 -63.43 17.09
N LYS A 3 -12.96 -62.89 15.88
CA LYS A 3 -11.90 -61.95 15.52
C LYS A 3 -12.40 -60.52 15.83
N THR A 4 -11.86 -59.82 16.82
CA THR A 4 -12.07 -58.36 16.99
C THR A 4 -11.06 -57.72 17.97
N PRO A 5 -9.74 -57.72 17.70
CA PRO A 5 -8.92 -56.62 18.22
C PRO A 5 -8.33 -55.73 17.11
N PHE A 6 -8.32 -56.21 15.85
CA PHE A 6 -7.72 -55.46 14.74
C PHE A 6 -8.56 -54.27 14.26
N LEU A 7 -9.89 -54.32 14.35
CA LEU A 7 -10.74 -53.21 13.88
C LEU A 7 -10.69 -51.97 14.78
N ALA A 8 -10.50 -52.15 16.09
CA ALA A 8 -10.44 -51.04 17.04
C ALA A 8 -9.12 -50.25 16.90
N ALA A 9 -8.01 -50.93 16.61
CA ALA A 9 -6.73 -50.28 16.35
C ALA A 9 -6.73 -49.47 15.04
N TRP A 10 -7.40 -49.96 14.00
CA TRP A 10 -7.54 -49.22 12.73
C TRP A 10 -8.46 -48.00 12.86
N LEU A 11 -9.54 -48.09 13.65
CA LEU A 11 -10.42 -46.95 13.93
C LEU A 11 -9.72 -45.87 14.77
N LEU A 12 -8.85 -46.26 15.72
CA LEU A 12 -8.09 -45.29 16.52
C LEU A 12 -7.02 -44.57 15.68
N CYS A 13 -6.34 -45.28 14.76
CA CYS A 13 -5.40 -44.66 13.82
C CYS A 13 -6.11 -43.76 12.78
N ALA A 14 -7.33 -44.11 12.36
CA ALA A 14 -8.10 -43.29 11.44
C ALA A 14 -8.62 -41.99 12.10
N VAL A 15 -8.95 -42.02 13.41
CA VAL A 15 -9.40 -40.83 14.15
C VAL A 15 -8.22 -39.90 14.50
N LEU A 16 -7.01 -40.44 14.71
CA LEU A 16 -5.79 -39.63 14.89
C LEU A 16 -5.25 -38.99 13.60
N ALA A 17 -5.66 -39.48 12.42
CA ALA A 17 -5.31 -38.91 11.11
C ALA A 17 -6.30 -37.84 10.61
N LEU A 18 -7.28 -37.45 11.44
CA LEU A 18 -8.36 -36.53 11.10
C LEU A 18 -8.34 -35.23 11.90
N VAL A 19 -7.20 -34.89 12.53
CA VAL A 19 -6.98 -33.51 12.98
C VAL A 19 -6.53 -32.74 11.75
N PRO A 20 -7.35 -31.83 11.18
CA PRO A 20 -6.81 -30.85 10.26
C PRO A 20 -5.78 -30.05 11.06
N THR A 21 -4.50 -30.29 10.82
CA THR A 21 -3.49 -29.28 11.10
C THR A 21 -3.83 -28.15 10.14
N HIS A 22 -4.66 -27.21 10.60
CA HIS A 22 -4.63 -25.87 10.06
C HIS A 22 -3.21 -25.40 10.32
N VAL A 23 -2.36 -25.50 9.31
CA VAL A 23 -1.05 -24.84 9.30
C VAL A 23 -1.41 -23.36 9.30
N HIS A 24 -1.45 -22.77 10.48
CA HIS A 24 -1.58 -21.34 10.60
C HIS A 24 -0.29 -20.73 10.09
N ALA A 25 -0.44 -19.80 9.15
CA ALA A 25 0.63 -18.93 8.67
C ALA A 25 1.14 -18.10 9.84
N ASP A 26 2.25 -18.52 10.47
CA ASP A 26 2.88 -17.80 11.57
C ASP A 26 4.00 -16.92 11.00
N ILE A 27 3.91 -15.61 11.25
CA ILE A 27 4.92 -14.61 10.86
C ILE A 27 5.53 -14.03 12.13
N HIS A 28 6.84 -14.17 12.27
CA HIS A 28 7.63 -13.63 13.36
C HIS A 28 8.34 -12.35 12.90
N ALA A 29 8.03 -11.23 13.54
CA ALA A 29 8.70 -9.95 13.28
C ALA A 29 9.52 -9.54 14.51
N TYR A 30 10.83 -9.41 14.33
CA TYR A 30 11.77 -8.94 15.33
C TYR A 30 12.26 -7.54 14.97
N ILE A 31 12.03 -6.59 15.86
CA ILE A 31 12.31 -5.16 15.62
C ILE A 31 13.28 -4.68 16.70
N ILE A 32 14.33 -3.97 16.31
CA ILE A 32 15.23 -3.22 17.20
C ILE A 32 15.08 -1.74 16.84
N PRO A 33 14.22 -0.99 17.53
CA PRO A 33 13.97 0.42 17.22
C PRO A 33 15.21 1.30 17.33
N GLU A 34 16.17 0.96 18.19
CA GLU A 34 17.39 1.77 18.39
C GLU A 34 18.34 1.77 17.19
N SER A 35 18.24 0.75 16.34
CA SER A 35 19.05 0.62 15.13
C SER A 35 18.20 0.58 13.87
N ASP A 36 16.91 0.90 13.98
CA ASP A 36 15.89 0.75 12.94
C ASP A 36 15.87 -0.62 12.26
N PHE A 37 16.36 -1.65 12.94
CA PHE A 37 16.54 -2.97 12.34
C PHE A 37 15.24 -3.76 12.44
N LEU A 38 14.83 -4.33 11.31
CA LEU A 38 13.71 -5.24 11.20
C LEU A 38 14.19 -6.56 10.63
N ARG A 39 13.74 -7.67 11.22
CA ARG A 39 13.79 -9.01 10.62
C ARG A 39 12.44 -9.66 10.72
N VAL A 40 11.93 -10.15 9.60
CA VAL A 40 10.66 -10.86 9.53
C VAL A 40 10.90 -12.23 8.92
N GLU A 41 10.37 -13.27 9.57
CA GLU A 41 10.47 -14.65 9.09
C GLU A 41 9.18 -15.40 9.37
N GLY A 42 8.73 -16.21 8.42
CA GLY A 42 7.64 -17.12 8.68
C GLY A 42 7.02 -17.72 7.42
N GLU A 43 5.81 -18.19 7.60
CA GLU A 43 5.02 -18.87 6.59
C GLU A 43 3.75 -18.08 6.31
N LEU A 44 3.39 -17.95 5.04
CA LEU A 44 2.18 -17.26 4.58
C LEU A 44 1.45 -18.12 3.56
N THR A 45 0.13 -18.24 3.65
CA THR A 45 -0.64 -18.89 2.58
C THR A 45 -0.90 -17.89 1.46
N ILE A 46 -0.48 -18.24 0.25
CA ILE A 46 -0.68 -17.48 -0.99
C ILE A 46 -1.62 -18.22 -1.93
N ALA A 47 -2.43 -17.48 -2.69
CA ALA A 47 -3.34 -18.04 -3.69
C ALA A 47 -3.01 -17.50 -5.11
N PRO A 48 -1.88 -17.94 -5.72
CA PRO A 48 -1.47 -17.46 -7.04
C PRO A 48 -2.44 -17.96 -8.11
N LYS A 49 -3.05 -17.02 -8.85
CA LYS A 49 -3.90 -17.32 -10.02
C LYS A 49 -3.12 -17.32 -11.34
N GLU A 50 -1.87 -16.87 -11.27
CA GLU A 50 -0.98 -16.69 -12.41
C GLU A 50 0.37 -17.38 -12.12
N PRO A 51 1.16 -17.71 -13.16
CA PRO A 51 2.49 -18.29 -12.99
C PRO A 51 3.51 -17.34 -12.37
N ARG A 52 3.10 -16.11 -12.04
CA ARG A 52 3.97 -15.09 -11.48
C ARG A 52 3.19 -14.29 -10.44
N PHE A 53 3.90 -13.89 -9.38
CA PHE A 53 3.43 -12.88 -8.45
C PHE A 53 4.61 -12.03 -8.00
N SER A 54 4.34 -10.80 -7.60
CA SER A 54 5.30 -9.93 -6.95
C SER A 54 4.85 -9.55 -5.54
N PHE A 55 5.82 -9.16 -4.73
CA PHE A 55 5.57 -8.46 -3.47
C PHE A 55 6.60 -7.35 -3.25
N ARG A 56 6.18 -6.30 -2.55
CA ARG A 56 7.01 -5.13 -2.23
C ARG A 56 7.33 -5.08 -0.75
N LEU A 57 8.57 -4.75 -0.43
CA LEU A 57 9.11 -4.50 0.91
C LEU A 57 9.71 -3.10 0.98
N PHE A 58 10.08 -2.66 2.18
CA PHE A 58 10.82 -1.43 2.41
C PHE A 58 12.13 -1.31 1.60
N PRO A 59 12.63 -0.09 1.36
CA PRO A 59 13.86 0.14 0.62
C PRO A 59 15.06 -0.59 1.25
N GLY A 60 15.87 -1.25 0.44
CA GLY A 60 17.10 -1.91 0.91
C GLY A 60 16.91 -3.24 1.64
N ALA A 61 15.66 -3.73 1.78
CA ALA A 61 15.37 -5.05 2.34
C ALA A 61 16.19 -6.17 1.66
N GLN A 62 16.69 -7.09 2.49
CA GLN A 62 17.44 -8.25 2.07
C GLN A 62 16.58 -9.50 2.26
N ILE A 63 16.36 -10.24 1.18
CA ILE A 63 15.64 -11.51 1.24
C ILE A 63 16.59 -12.57 1.81
N THR A 64 16.25 -13.12 2.96
CA THR A 64 17.01 -14.18 3.64
C THR A 64 16.42 -15.55 3.36
N VAL A 65 15.10 -15.64 3.16
CA VAL A 65 14.38 -16.87 2.79
C VAL A 65 13.29 -16.54 1.79
N LEU A 66 13.22 -17.32 0.71
CA LEU A 66 12.11 -17.26 -0.24
C LEU A 66 11.89 -18.64 -0.83
N TRP A 67 10.82 -19.30 -0.43
CA TRP A 67 10.52 -20.64 -0.91
C TRP A 67 9.01 -20.92 -0.93
N THR A 68 8.54 -21.50 -2.03
CA THR A 68 7.25 -22.19 -2.08
C THR A 68 7.37 -23.30 -3.11
N GLU A 69 6.44 -24.25 -3.09
CA GLU A 69 6.44 -25.31 -4.09
C GLU A 69 6.27 -24.73 -5.49
N GLY A 70 7.20 -25.09 -6.37
CA GLY A 70 7.12 -24.73 -7.78
C GLY A 70 7.80 -23.43 -8.15
N ILE A 71 8.50 -22.71 -7.24
CA ILE A 71 9.36 -21.58 -7.66
C ILE A 71 10.37 -22.07 -8.70
N THR A 72 10.34 -21.45 -9.87
CA THR A 72 11.33 -21.69 -10.94
C THR A 72 12.43 -20.65 -10.92
N ASP A 73 12.07 -19.42 -10.57
CA ASP A 73 12.98 -18.27 -10.57
C ASP A 73 12.41 -17.15 -9.71
N TYR A 74 13.27 -16.23 -9.28
CA TYR A 74 12.86 -14.96 -8.68
C TYR A 74 13.87 -13.85 -8.97
N THR A 75 13.37 -12.62 -9.07
CA THR A 75 14.19 -11.42 -9.25
C THR A 75 13.95 -10.45 -8.10
N VAL A 76 14.99 -9.76 -7.69
CA VAL A 76 14.94 -8.72 -6.65
C VAL A 76 15.42 -7.42 -7.26
N ASP A 77 14.54 -6.43 -7.34
CA ASP A 77 14.88 -5.06 -7.71
C ASP A 77 14.84 -4.18 -6.46
N ARG A 78 15.92 -3.44 -6.21
CA ARG A 78 16.06 -2.57 -5.05
C ARG A 78 16.03 -1.13 -5.53
N GLY A 79 14.93 -0.44 -5.23
CA GLY A 79 14.74 0.97 -5.50
C GLY A 79 14.72 1.80 -4.22
N VAL A 80 14.75 3.13 -4.40
CA VAL A 80 14.56 4.12 -3.32
C VAL A 80 13.18 3.98 -2.67
N LEU A 81 12.25 3.36 -3.39
CA LEU A 81 10.83 3.31 -3.07
C LEU A 81 10.37 1.94 -2.57
N GLY A 82 11.31 1.02 -2.43
CA GLY A 82 11.05 -0.33 -1.96
C GLY A 82 11.90 -1.37 -2.66
N THR A 83 11.88 -2.56 -2.08
CA THR A 83 12.45 -3.78 -2.67
C THR A 83 11.33 -4.58 -3.30
N LEU A 84 11.30 -4.66 -4.62
CA LEU A 84 10.33 -5.43 -5.37
C LEU A 84 10.88 -6.83 -5.64
N VAL A 85 10.19 -7.85 -5.15
CA VAL A 85 10.50 -9.24 -5.45
C VAL A 85 9.46 -9.78 -6.40
N THR A 86 9.89 -10.34 -7.52
CA THR A 86 9.02 -11.01 -8.49
C THR A 86 9.37 -12.49 -8.52
N VAL A 87 8.37 -13.34 -8.28
CA VAL A 87 8.52 -14.79 -8.17
C VAL A 87 7.79 -15.45 -9.32
N ARG A 88 8.45 -16.42 -9.97
CA ARG A 88 7.85 -17.24 -11.02
C ARG A 88 7.64 -18.67 -10.52
N LEU A 89 6.47 -19.20 -10.82
CA LEU A 89 6.01 -20.53 -10.44
C LEU A 89 5.81 -21.41 -11.68
N SER A 90 6.20 -22.67 -11.58
CA SER A 90 5.93 -23.73 -12.54
C SER A 90 4.51 -24.30 -12.43
N SER A 91 3.84 -24.07 -11.29
CA SER A 91 2.45 -24.45 -11.06
C SER A 91 1.76 -23.38 -10.22
N TYR A 92 0.50 -23.10 -10.53
CA TYR A 92 -0.33 -22.05 -9.93
C TYR A 92 -1.79 -22.54 -9.94
N GLU A 93 -2.75 -21.74 -9.48
CA GLU A 93 -4.19 -22.08 -9.28
C GLU A 93 -4.52 -22.92 -8.04
N SER A 94 -3.57 -23.12 -7.12
CA SER A 94 -3.81 -23.74 -5.82
C SER A 94 -3.21 -22.90 -4.70
N GLU A 95 -3.87 -22.89 -3.54
CA GLU A 95 -3.30 -22.31 -2.32
C GLU A 95 -2.02 -23.03 -1.93
N ARG A 96 -1.02 -22.27 -1.48
CA ARG A 96 0.31 -22.79 -1.11
C ARG A 96 0.92 -22.00 0.01
N THR A 97 1.80 -22.66 0.76
CA THR A 97 2.62 -22.03 1.78
C THR A 97 3.85 -21.38 1.16
N LEU A 98 4.00 -20.08 1.34
CA LEU A 98 5.18 -19.29 1.07
C LEU A 98 5.99 -19.13 2.35
N TYR A 99 7.22 -19.60 2.33
CA TYR A 99 8.22 -19.37 3.35
C TYR A 99 8.97 -18.11 2.96
N LEU A 100 8.84 -17.08 3.78
CA LEU A 100 9.40 -15.77 3.49
C LEU A 100 10.19 -15.28 4.70
N GLY A 101 11.40 -14.84 4.42
CA GLY A 101 12.32 -14.23 5.37
C GLY A 101 12.98 -13.02 4.74
N TYR A 102 12.99 -11.90 5.44
CA TYR A 102 13.69 -10.70 5.03
C TYR A 102 14.15 -9.88 6.23
N GLU A 103 15.21 -9.10 6.03
CA GLU A 103 15.77 -8.23 7.05
C GLU A 103 16.29 -6.93 6.45
N GLY A 104 16.47 -5.91 7.27
CA GLY A 104 17.06 -4.65 6.86
C GLY A 104 16.81 -3.52 7.85
N PHE A 105 17.05 -2.31 7.39
CA PHE A 105 16.90 -1.09 8.18
C PHE A 105 15.72 -0.29 7.64
N LEU A 106 14.80 0.06 8.51
CA LEU A 106 13.69 0.95 8.23
C LEU A 106 14.17 2.41 8.36
N GLU A 107 13.50 3.33 7.68
CA GLU A 107 13.67 4.76 7.94
C GLU A 107 12.59 5.17 8.92
N LEU A 108 12.91 5.12 10.22
CA LEU A 108 11.95 5.40 11.28
C LEU A 108 12.18 6.80 11.82
N ASP A 109 11.10 7.55 11.97
CA ASP A 109 11.15 8.81 12.69
C ASP A 109 11.42 8.52 14.18
N GLN A 110 12.44 9.19 14.75
CA GLN A 110 12.84 8.99 16.14
C GLN A 110 11.89 9.67 17.13
N GLU A 111 10.61 9.29 17.08
CA GLU A 111 9.57 9.78 17.97
C GLU A 111 9.31 8.80 19.14
N ASP A 112 8.63 9.28 20.19
CA ASP A 112 8.32 8.51 21.41
C ASP A 112 7.47 7.24 21.16
N ALA A 113 6.80 7.17 20.01
CA ALA A 113 6.11 5.98 19.52
C ALA A 113 6.53 5.70 18.09
N LEU A 114 6.85 4.43 17.86
CA LEU A 114 7.17 3.89 16.57
C LEU A 114 5.89 3.31 15.95
N ILE A 115 5.52 3.84 14.79
CA ILE A 115 4.38 3.34 14.02
C ILE A 115 4.95 2.59 12.82
N LEU A 116 4.61 1.31 12.73
CA LEU A 116 4.94 0.46 11.60
C LEU A 116 3.64 0.13 10.89
N GLY A 117 3.34 0.92 9.88
CA GLY A 117 2.19 0.79 9.02
C GLY A 117 2.60 0.52 7.58
N ARG A 118 1.69 0.85 6.67
CA ARG A 118 1.87 0.61 5.23
C ARG A 118 3.01 1.44 4.63
N ASP A 119 3.22 2.64 5.14
CA ASP A 119 4.23 3.57 4.62
C ASP A 119 5.66 3.07 4.88
N GLU A 120 5.87 2.39 6.01
CA GLU A 120 7.15 1.77 6.35
C GLU A 120 7.39 0.46 5.61
N LEU A 121 6.39 -0.09 4.92
CA LEU A 121 6.44 -1.35 4.18
C LEU A 121 7.11 -2.50 4.97
N TRP A 122 6.89 -2.53 6.28
CA TRP A 122 7.51 -3.49 7.20
C TRP A 122 7.00 -4.92 6.97
N PHE A 123 5.77 -5.05 6.47
CA PHE A 123 5.14 -6.29 6.00
C PHE A 123 5.00 -6.27 4.46
N PRO A 124 5.05 -7.41 3.75
CA PRO A 124 5.07 -7.37 2.29
C PRO A 124 3.69 -7.04 1.72
N GLU A 125 3.67 -6.17 0.72
CA GLU A 125 2.49 -5.94 -0.10
C GLU A 125 2.48 -6.90 -1.30
N PHE A 126 1.57 -7.87 -1.29
CA PHE A 126 1.48 -8.86 -2.36
C PHE A 126 0.57 -8.39 -3.51
N SER A 127 0.95 -8.73 -4.74
CA SER A 127 0.12 -8.59 -5.95
C SER A 127 -0.98 -9.67 -6.07
N ILE A 128 -0.96 -10.66 -5.17
CA ILE A 128 -1.91 -11.78 -5.15
C ILE A 128 -2.57 -11.88 -3.77
N PRO A 129 -3.76 -12.52 -3.67
CA PRO A 129 -4.41 -12.74 -2.39
C PRO A 129 -3.55 -13.60 -1.45
N THR A 130 -3.54 -13.22 -0.18
CA THR A 130 -2.88 -13.94 0.92
C THR A 130 -3.86 -14.16 2.07
N SER A 131 -3.68 -15.24 2.82
CA SER A 131 -4.42 -15.42 4.07
C SER A 131 -3.96 -14.41 5.13
N GLU A 132 -4.83 -14.04 6.06
CA GLU A 132 -4.44 -13.27 7.24
C GLU A 132 -3.42 -14.08 8.08
N PRO A 133 -2.17 -13.58 8.23
CA PRO A 133 -1.18 -14.27 9.04
C PRO A 133 -1.41 -14.02 10.52
N LYS A 134 -0.97 -14.96 11.34
CA LYS A 134 -0.81 -14.73 12.77
C LYS A 134 0.55 -14.08 13.00
N LEU A 135 0.53 -12.85 13.51
CA LEU A 135 1.73 -12.06 13.76
C LEU A 135 2.24 -12.27 15.19
N ILE A 136 3.53 -12.53 15.31
CA ILE A 136 4.24 -12.70 16.58
C ILE A 136 5.39 -11.71 16.60
N PHE A 137 5.36 -10.77 17.54
CA PHE A 137 6.35 -9.71 17.63
C PHE A 137 7.39 -10.00 18.72
N GLY A 138 8.65 -9.68 18.40
CA GLY A 138 9.76 -9.63 19.35
C GLY A 138 10.43 -8.26 19.30
N PHE A 139 10.66 -7.66 20.46
CA PHE A 139 11.30 -6.35 20.59
C PHE A 139 12.11 -6.28 21.90
N PRO A 140 13.09 -5.36 22.03
CA PRO A 140 13.91 -5.21 23.22
C PRO A 140 13.11 -4.93 24.50
N GLU A 141 13.69 -5.26 25.66
CA GLU A 141 13.11 -4.91 26.96
C GLU A 141 12.88 -3.39 27.07
N GLY A 142 11.70 -3.01 27.59
CA GLY A 142 11.29 -1.61 27.75
C GLY A 142 10.45 -1.06 26.61
N TRP A 143 10.33 -1.77 25.49
CA TRP A 143 9.31 -1.49 24.48
C TRP A 143 8.03 -2.29 24.76
N HIS A 144 6.90 -1.66 24.51
CA HIS A 144 5.57 -2.19 24.73
C HIS A 144 4.72 -1.99 23.49
N GLN A 145 4.01 -3.04 23.09
CA GLN A 145 2.99 -2.99 22.05
C GLN A 145 1.70 -2.41 22.64
N VAL A 146 1.18 -1.34 22.02
CA VAL A 146 -0.06 -0.68 22.48
C VAL A 146 -1.24 -1.02 21.58
N VAL A 147 -1.03 -1.06 20.27
CA VAL A 147 -2.04 -1.41 19.27
C VAL A 147 -1.43 -2.33 18.23
N SER A 148 -2.14 -3.41 17.91
CA SER A 148 -1.96 -4.14 16.66
C SER A 148 -3.34 -4.34 16.06
N ALA A 149 -3.60 -3.59 15.00
CA ALA A 149 -4.80 -3.70 14.21
C ALA A 149 -4.40 -4.03 12.77
N ILE A 150 -5.18 -4.89 12.12
CA ILE A 150 -5.14 -4.99 10.66
C ILE A 150 -6.03 -3.85 10.17
N ASP A 151 -5.39 -2.74 9.81
CA ASP A 151 -6.08 -1.61 9.20
C ASP A 151 -6.06 -1.79 7.68
N HIS A 152 -7.21 -1.64 7.02
CA HIS A 152 -7.30 -1.68 5.55
C HIS A 152 -6.59 -2.87 4.86
N SER A 153 -6.62 -4.07 5.46
CA SER A 153 -5.96 -5.29 4.95
C SER A 153 -4.42 -5.30 5.02
N TYR A 154 -3.82 -4.39 5.77
CA TYR A 154 -2.38 -4.36 6.06
C TYR A 154 -2.12 -4.34 7.58
N PRO A 155 -1.14 -5.10 8.09
CA PRO A 155 -0.90 -5.14 9.52
C PRO A 155 -0.20 -3.88 10.01
N THR A 156 -0.76 -3.23 11.03
CA THR A 156 -0.16 -2.06 11.68
C THR A 156 0.29 -2.43 13.08
N LEU A 157 1.51 -2.01 13.45
CA LEU A 157 2.10 -2.21 14.76
C LEU A 157 2.52 -0.86 15.35
N ILE A 158 2.13 -0.60 16.59
CA ILE A 158 2.58 0.58 17.35
C ILE A 158 3.38 0.11 18.56
N LEU A 159 4.65 0.53 18.63
CA LEU A 159 5.56 0.28 19.74
C LEU A 159 5.84 1.59 20.49
N THR A 160 5.89 1.53 21.83
CA THR A 160 6.31 2.68 22.65
C THR A 160 7.09 2.24 23.88
N ARG A 161 7.87 3.17 24.46
CA ARG A 161 8.48 3.04 25.78
C ARG A 161 7.59 3.52 26.93
N HIS A 162 6.44 4.15 26.61
CA HIS A 162 5.55 4.78 27.59
C HIS A 162 4.11 4.23 27.49
N PRO A 163 3.86 2.97 27.91
CA PRO A 163 2.56 2.33 27.72
C PRO A 163 1.41 3.03 28.46
N ASP A 164 1.70 3.82 29.49
CA ASP A 164 0.71 4.52 30.33
C ASP A 164 0.25 5.87 29.76
N ARG A 165 0.74 6.29 28.59
CA ARG A 165 0.31 7.54 27.91
C ARG A 165 -1.05 7.32 27.23
N ASP A 166 -1.87 8.36 27.17
CA ASP A 166 -3.20 8.30 26.52
C ASP A 166 -3.01 8.39 24.98
N TRP A 167 -2.87 7.24 24.33
CA TRP A 167 -2.44 7.14 22.92
C TRP A 167 -3.53 7.50 21.89
N ASP A 168 -4.82 7.41 22.27
CA ASP A 168 -5.95 7.71 21.37
C ASP A 168 -5.99 9.18 20.90
N ALA A 169 -5.40 10.11 21.67
CA ALA A 169 -5.44 11.55 21.39
C ALA A 169 -4.24 12.06 20.56
N ASP A 170 -3.07 11.41 20.64
CA ASP A 170 -1.83 11.87 19.96
C ASP A 170 -1.71 11.29 18.53
N LEU A 171 -2.29 10.12 18.25
CA LEU A 171 -2.20 9.46 16.93
C LEU A 171 -3.07 10.13 15.86
N THR A 172 -4.19 10.74 16.25
CA THR A 172 -5.07 11.53 15.35
C THR A 172 -4.49 12.92 15.03
N ALA A 173 -3.58 13.44 15.86
CA ALA A 173 -2.98 14.77 15.67
C ALA A 173 -1.78 14.76 14.70
N ARG A 174 -1.14 13.61 14.45
CA ARG A 174 0.07 13.52 13.61
C ARG A 174 -0.21 13.45 12.12
N ILE A 175 -1.46 13.19 11.73
CA ILE A 175 -1.90 13.35 10.35
C ILE A 175 -2.32 14.81 10.17
N THR A 176 -1.35 15.73 10.03
CA THR A 176 -1.39 17.07 9.38
C THR A 176 -0.62 18.15 10.17
N GLU A 177 0.60 18.49 9.74
CA GLU A 177 0.99 19.83 9.29
C GLU A 177 2.39 19.80 8.64
N PRO A 178 2.60 20.36 7.44
CA PRO A 178 3.94 20.55 6.91
C PRO A 178 4.60 21.73 7.62
N GLU A 179 5.55 21.46 8.52
CA GLU A 179 6.44 22.52 9.01
C GLU A 179 7.30 23.02 7.84
N LEU A 180 7.09 24.28 7.47
CA LEU A 180 7.96 25.00 6.54
C LEU A 180 9.38 25.03 7.11
N PRO A 181 10.42 24.62 6.35
CA PRO A 181 11.78 24.70 6.85
C PRO A 181 12.17 26.16 7.08
N THR A 182 12.40 26.50 8.34
CA THR A 182 13.01 27.77 8.72
C THR A 182 14.46 27.73 8.25
N MET A 183 14.80 28.57 7.27
CA MET A 183 16.18 28.79 6.86
C MET A 183 16.99 29.30 8.06
N VAL A 184 17.88 28.47 8.58
CA VAL A 184 19.04 28.93 9.35
C VAL A 184 20.27 28.69 8.50
N THR A 185 20.74 29.76 7.88
CA THR A 185 22.07 29.84 7.27
C THR A 185 23.06 30.15 8.38
N GLU A 186 24.15 29.36 8.52
CA GLU A 186 25.50 29.83 8.85
C GLU A 186 26.51 28.66 8.84
N PRO A 187 27.83 28.92 8.72
CA PRO A 187 28.57 28.48 7.54
C PRO A 187 29.58 27.35 7.80
N LEU A 188 30.00 26.78 6.67
CA LEU A 188 31.14 25.91 6.45
C LEU A 188 32.41 26.37 7.21
N VAL A 189 32.95 25.51 8.08
CA VAL A 189 34.38 25.55 8.46
C VAL A 189 34.97 24.18 8.18
N THR A 190 35.93 24.18 7.26
CA THR A 190 36.74 23.05 6.85
C THR A 190 37.92 22.92 7.82
N GLU A 191 38.12 21.75 8.42
CA GLU A 191 39.41 21.37 9.00
C GLU A 191 39.66 19.89 8.66
N PRO A 192 40.79 19.55 8.02
CA PRO A 192 41.08 18.15 7.67
C PRO A 192 41.66 17.40 8.86
N GLU A 193 41.03 16.29 9.26
CA GLU A 193 41.66 15.34 10.18
C GLU A 193 42.84 14.61 9.50
N PRO A 194 43.94 14.35 10.23
CA PRO A 194 45.08 13.63 9.71
C PRO A 194 44.81 12.12 9.67
N VAL A 195 45.02 11.52 8.50
CA VAL A 195 45.01 10.06 8.29
C VAL A 195 46.16 9.42 9.07
N PRO A 196 45.91 8.45 9.97
CA PRO A 196 46.95 7.55 10.44
C PRO A 196 47.11 6.41 9.42
N ASP A 197 48.23 6.42 8.71
CA ASP A 197 48.79 5.21 8.09
C ASP A 197 48.93 4.14 9.17
N HIS A 198 48.24 3.00 9.02
CA HIS A 198 48.69 1.64 9.37
C HIS A 198 47.54 0.64 9.20
N LEU A 199 47.43 0.02 8.02
CA LEU A 199 46.74 -1.26 7.86
C LEU A 199 47.77 -2.39 8.03
N PRO A 200 47.55 -3.40 8.90
CA PRO A 200 48.28 -4.65 8.82
C PRO A 200 47.80 -5.46 7.61
N SER A 201 48.75 -6.04 6.89
CA SER A 201 48.56 -6.83 5.68
C SER A 201 47.65 -8.04 5.92
N LEU A 202 46.55 -8.15 5.17
CA LEU A 202 45.76 -9.37 5.08
C LEU A 202 46.51 -10.42 4.20
N PRO A 203 46.43 -11.73 4.51
CA PRO A 203 46.98 -12.79 3.66
C PRO A 203 46.16 -12.96 2.36
N PRO A 204 46.73 -13.63 1.33
CA PRO A 204 46.17 -13.64 -0.03
C PRO A 204 44.83 -14.40 -0.15
N PRO A 205 44.01 -14.09 -1.16
CA PRO A 205 42.68 -14.67 -1.33
C PRO A 205 42.74 -16.12 -1.85
N ILE A 206 41.81 -16.94 -1.38
CA ILE A 206 41.51 -18.27 -1.92
C ILE A 206 40.71 -18.06 -3.23
N PRO A 207 41.00 -18.79 -4.33
CA PRO A 207 40.26 -18.63 -5.57
C PRO A 207 38.82 -19.17 -5.45
N GLU A 208 37.84 -18.33 -5.79
CA GLU A 208 36.44 -18.72 -5.93
C GLU A 208 36.23 -19.58 -7.19
N PRO A 209 35.39 -20.63 -7.14
CA PRO A 209 35.04 -21.41 -8.32
C PRO A 209 34.09 -20.63 -9.22
N THR A 210 34.45 -20.48 -10.49
CA THR A 210 33.59 -19.89 -11.53
C THR A 210 32.41 -20.82 -11.80
N PRO A 211 31.14 -20.39 -11.66
CA PRO A 211 30.01 -21.20 -12.09
C PRO A 211 29.97 -21.32 -13.62
N PRO A 212 29.52 -22.45 -14.17
CA PRO A 212 29.52 -22.71 -15.60
C PRO A 212 28.53 -21.78 -16.32
N GLN A 213 28.99 -21.10 -17.37
CA GLN A 213 28.14 -20.38 -18.29
C GLN A 213 27.39 -21.39 -19.18
N VAL A 214 26.11 -21.62 -18.89
CA VAL A 214 25.19 -22.28 -19.81
C VAL A 214 24.39 -21.18 -20.51
N ALA A 215 24.69 -20.97 -21.79
CA ALA A 215 23.89 -20.12 -22.65
C ALA A 215 22.53 -20.78 -22.89
N LEU A 216 21.45 -20.14 -22.44
CA LEU A 216 20.08 -20.48 -22.77
C LEU A 216 19.48 -19.33 -23.56
N SER A 217 19.16 -19.59 -24.83
CA SER A 217 18.35 -18.71 -25.65
C SER A 217 16.94 -18.63 -25.07
N VAL A 218 16.50 -17.41 -24.74
CA VAL A 218 15.17 -17.04 -24.23
C VAL A 218 14.41 -16.29 -25.31
N VAL A 219 13.08 -16.44 -25.33
CA VAL A 219 12.01 -15.42 -25.47
C VAL A 219 10.73 -16.16 -25.92
N PRO A 220 9.52 -15.93 -25.34
CA PRO A 220 9.03 -14.71 -24.67
C PRO A 220 8.35 -14.95 -23.30
N ASP A 221 9.08 -14.67 -22.21
CA ASP A 221 8.56 -14.14 -20.92
C ASP A 221 9.38 -12.89 -20.49
N ALA A 222 10.33 -12.47 -21.34
CA ALA A 222 11.20 -11.33 -21.12
C ALA A 222 10.49 -10.00 -21.38
N VAL A 223 9.52 -9.97 -22.30
CA VAL A 223 8.92 -8.72 -22.81
C VAL A 223 8.03 -8.02 -21.77
N TYR A 224 7.27 -8.77 -20.97
CA TYR A 224 6.49 -8.21 -19.87
C TYR A 224 7.37 -7.64 -18.75
N GLY A 225 8.49 -8.31 -18.43
CA GLY A 225 9.47 -7.79 -17.47
C GLY A 225 10.23 -6.59 -18.02
N GLU A 226 10.53 -6.58 -19.31
CA GLU A 226 11.16 -5.47 -20.01
C GLU A 226 10.29 -4.21 -19.98
N LEU A 227 8.98 -4.33 -20.25
CA LEU A 227 8.06 -3.20 -20.18
C LEU A 227 7.86 -2.65 -18.77
N SER A 228 7.73 -3.51 -17.76
CA SER A 228 7.71 -3.07 -16.36
C SER A 228 9.00 -2.34 -15.97
N ASN A 229 10.16 -2.84 -16.41
CA ASN A 229 11.44 -2.17 -16.19
C ASN A 229 11.53 -0.82 -16.93
N LEU A 230 10.94 -0.71 -18.12
CA LEU A 230 10.90 0.56 -18.87
C LEU A 230 10.05 1.62 -18.16
N VAL A 231 8.95 1.23 -17.53
CA VAL A 231 8.15 2.12 -16.68
C VAL A 231 8.98 2.61 -15.48
N LEU A 232 9.67 1.71 -14.78
CA LEU A 232 10.55 2.08 -13.66
C LEU A 232 11.71 2.99 -14.11
N ARG A 233 12.34 2.69 -15.25
CA ARG A 233 13.39 3.54 -15.82
C ARG A 233 12.84 4.91 -16.18
N MET A 234 11.60 4.99 -16.66
CA MET A 234 10.93 6.26 -16.95
C MET A 234 10.63 7.04 -15.67
N ASP A 235 10.03 6.43 -14.65
CA ASP A 235 9.76 7.06 -13.35
C ASP A 235 11.04 7.62 -12.72
N ARG A 236 12.14 6.85 -12.78
CA ARG A 236 13.46 7.29 -12.33
C ARG A 236 13.97 8.47 -13.15
N ALA A 237 13.88 8.40 -14.48
CA ALA A 237 14.36 9.47 -15.35
C ALA A 237 13.55 10.77 -15.17
N ILE A 238 12.23 10.67 -14.92
CA ILE A 238 11.39 11.81 -14.55
C ILE A 238 11.81 12.36 -13.18
N SER A 239 11.93 11.49 -12.17
CA SER A 239 12.29 11.87 -10.80
C SER A 239 13.66 12.53 -10.68
N GLN A 240 14.62 12.10 -11.52
CA GLN A 240 15.96 12.65 -11.58
C GLN A 240 16.08 13.81 -12.58
N GLN A 241 14.99 14.13 -13.29
CA GLN A 241 14.97 15.08 -14.40
C GLN A 241 16.08 14.81 -15.44
N ASP A 242 16.39 13.52 -15.65
CA ASP A 242 17.46 13.06 -16.54
C ASP A 242 16.96 13.03 -17.99
N THR A 243 17.17 14.16 -18.67
CA THR A 243 16.80 14.32 -20.08
C THR A 243 17.48 13.33 -21.03
N ALA A 244 18.67 12.81 -20.69
CA ALA A 244 19.38 11.85 -21.53
C ALA A 244 18.73 10.46 -21.42
N ALA A 245 18.43 10.01 -20.20
CA ALA A 245 17.70 8.77 -19.99
C ALA A 245 16.27 8.83 -20.57
N LEU A 246 15.59 9.99 -20.46
CA LEU A 246 14.29 10.19 -21.10
C LEU A 246 14.38 10.11 -22.63
N ALA A 247 15.45 10.63 -23.24
CA ALA A 247 15.66 10.56 -24.69
C ALA A 247 15.91 9.13 -25.21
N GLU A 248 16.39 8.22 -24.37
CA GLU A 248 16.51 6.80 -24.74
C GLU A 248 15.16 6.06 -24.71
N LEU A 249 14.27 6.46 -23.79
CA LEU A 249 12.99 5.77 -23.56
C LEU A 249 11.85 6.33 -24.43
N VAL A 250 11.85 7.64 -24.68
CA VAL A 250 10.76 8.33 -25.39
C VAL A 250 10.98 8.24 -26.90
N GLY A 251 9.98 7.78 -27.65
CA GLY A 251 10.07 7.67 -29.11
C GLY A 251 10.15 9.03 -29.82
N PRO A 252 10.75 9.12 -31.03
CA PRO A 252 11.06 10.38 -31.71
C PRO A 252 9.86 11.33 -31.89
N ARG A 253 8.66 10.77 -32.09
CA ARG A 253 7.44 11.55 -32.26
C ARG A 253 7.05 12.30 -30.99
N LEU A 254 7.17 11.67 -29.82
CA LEU A 254 6.87 12.28 -28.53
C LEU A 254 7.97 13.26 -28.10
N GLN A 255 9.23 12.97 -28.44
CA GLN A 255 10.32 13.93 -28.28
C GLN A 255 10.04 15.22 -29.07
N ALA A 256 9.69 15.10 -30.35
CA ALA A 256 9.32 16.26 -31.18
C ALA A 256 8.07 17.01 -30.69
N ALA A 257 7.20 16.33 -29.93
CA ALA A 257 6.03 16.93 -29.30
C ALA A 257 6.34 17.64 -27.97
N GLY A 258 7.58 17.57 -27.47
CA GLY A 258 8.01 18.26 -26.26
C GLY A 258 7.85 17.47 -24.96
N LEU A 259 7.69 16.14 -25.02
CA LEU A 259 7.42 15.32 -23.82
C LEU A 259 8.61 15.29 -22.85
N ILE A 260 9.84 15.34 -23.34
CA ILE A 260 11.04 15.35 -22.49
C ILE A 260 11.15 16.69 -21.75
N GLU A 261 10.89 17.78 -22.46
CA GLU A 261 10.84 19.14 -21.90
C GLU A 261 9.74 19.27 -20.86
N TYR A 262 8.59 18.64 -21.10
CA TYR A 262 7.50 18.56 -20.13
C TYR A 262 7.95 17.87 -18.83
N PHE A 263 8.55 16.68 -18.92
CA PHE A 263 8.99 15.94 -17.73
C PHE A 263 10.14 16.62 -16.98
N SER A 264 11.07 17.26 -17.70
CA SER A 264 12.17 18.01 -17.08
C SER A 264 11.71 19.32 -16.43
N ALA A 265 10.53 19.83 -16.78
CA ALA A 265 9.91 21.00 -16.17
C ALA A 265 8.95 20.67 -15.00
N VAL A 266 8.81 19.40 -14.62
CA VAL A 266 7.92 19.00 -13.51
C VAL A 266 8.36 19.70 -12.22
N PRO A 267 7.44 20.37 -11.49
CA PRO A 267 7.75 21.01 -10.22
C PRO A 267 8.31 20.03 -9.18
N SER A 268 9.30 20.46 -8.39
CA SER A 268 9.95 19.62 -7.37
C SER A 268 9.01 19.09 -6.28
N HIS A 269 7.86 19.74 -6.05
CA HIS A 269 6.85 19.26 -5.11
C HIS A 269 6.04 18.07 -5.65
N ILE A 270 6.10 17.76 -6.95
CA ILE A 270 5.51 16.55 -7.55
C ILE A 270 6.52 15.39 -7.57
N LEU A 271 7.82 15.69 -7.42
CA LEU A 271 8.87 14.67 -7.42
C LEU A 271 9.16 14.17 -5.99
N PRO A 272 9.61 12.91 -5.81
CA PRO A 272 9.76 11.87 -6.82
C PRO A 272 8.41 11.29 -7.25
N VAL A 273 8.36 10.76 -8.47
CA VAL A 273 7.20 10.07 -9.01
C VAL A 273 7.42 8.57 -9.10
N GLU A 274 6.35 7.81 -8.94
CA GLU A 274 6.34 6.35 -9.04
C GLU A 274 5.08 5.87 -9.73
N SER A 275 5.16 4.89 -10.61
CA SER A 275 4.00 4.36 -11.32
C SER A 275 3.65 2.96 -10.85
N GLN A 276 2.43 2.78 -10.35
CA GLN A 276 1.83 1.47 -10.09
C GLN A 276 1.09 0.98 -11.33
N ILE A 277 1.58 -0.07 -11.97
CA ILE A 277 0.91 -0.68 -13.13
C ILE A 277 -0.41 -1.32 -12.68
N ARG A 278 -1.52 -0.89 -13.27
CA ARG A 278 -2.86 -1.43 -13.04
C ARG A 278 -3.24 -2.51 -14.06
N ASP A 279 -2.83 -2.30 -15.30
CA ASP A 279 -3.14 -3.19 -16.42
C ASP A 279 -1.98 -3.13 -17.42
N MET A 280 -1.66 -4.27 -18.02
CA MET A 280 -0.58 -4.37 -18.99
C MET A 280 -0.91 -5.46 -20.01
N VAL A 281 -0.98 -5.07 -21.27
CA VAL A 281 -1.24 -5.96 -22.40
C VAL A 281 -0.05 -5.89 -23.33
N VAL A 282 0.61 -7.02 -23.57
CA VAL A 282 1.79 -7.08 -24.43
C VAL A 282 1.58 -8.06 -25.56
N THR A 283 1.93 -7.62 -26.76
CA THR A 283 2.00 -8.37 -28.00
C THR A 283 3.44 -8.31 -28.54
N ASP A 284 3.76 -9.07 -29.59
CA ASP A 284 5.14 -9.25 -30.06
C ASP A 284 5.89 -7.95 -30.42
N ALA A 285 5.19 -6.86 -30.75
CA ALA A 285 5.80 -5.58 -31.13
C ALA A 285 5.18 -4.35 -30.44
N GLU A 286 4.19 -4.57 -29.56
CA GLU A 286 3.43 -3.50 -28.93
C GLU A 286 3.07 -3.87 -27.47
N GLY A 287 3.24 -2.93 -26.56
CA GLY A 287 2.88 -3.06 -25.15
C GLY A 287 2.07 -1.86 -24.69
N ILE A 288 0.86 -2.10 -24.18
CA ILE A 288 0.00 -1.07 -23.58
C ILE A 288 0.07 -1.24 -22.07
N VAL A 289 0.44 -0.19 -21.36
CA VAL A 289 0.53 -0.15 -19.90
C VAL A 289 -0.37 0.94 -19.37
N LYS A 290 -1.30 0.60 -18.49
CA LYS A 290 -2.08 1.56 -17.70
C LYS A 290 -1.53 1.57 -16.28
N ALA A 291 -1.22 2.73 -15.75
CA ALA A 291 -0.61 2.86 -14.42
C ALA A 291 -1.18 4.06 -13.66
N THR A 292 -1.10 4.02 -12.33
CA THR A 292 -1.32 5.20 -11.47
C THR A 292 0.04 5.77 -11.09
N MET A 293 0.30 7.02 -11.41
CA MET A 293 1.43 7.78 -10.92
C MET A 293 1.15 8.30 -9.51
N PHE A 294 2.11 8.11 -8.62
CA PHE A 294 2.14 8.59 -7.26
C PHE A 294 3.26 9.61 -7.10
N SER A 295 3.04 10.56 -6.20
CA SER A 295 4.05 11.51 -5.73
C SER A 295 4.05 11.45 -4.21
N ARG A 296 5.17 10.99 -3.61
CA ARG A 296 5.29 10.79 -2.15
C ARG A 296 4.10 10.01 -1.57
N GLY A 297 3.80 8.85 -2.14
CA GLY A 297 2.72 7.97 -1.69
C GLY A 297 1.29 8.42 -2.07
N ARG A 298 1.10 9.62 -2.65
CA ARG A 298 -0.23 10.10 -3.06
C ARG A 298 -0.48 9.91 -4.55
N PRO A 299 -1.59 9.26 -4.95
CA PRO A 299 -1.90 9.11 -6.36
C PRO A 299 -2.21 10.47 -6.96
N THR A 300 -1.56 10.79 -8.07
CA THR A 300 -1.59 12.12 -8.71
C THR A 300 -2.14 12.06 -10.12
N TYR A 301 -1.75 11.05 -10.90
CA TYR A 301 -2.21 10.89 -12.27
C TYR A 301 -2.49 9.45 -12.66
N ASP A 302 -3.44 9.24 -13.56
CA ASP A 302 -3.61 8.00 -14.29
C ASP A 302 -2.91 8.10 -15.64
N LEU A 303 -2.04 7.14 -15.91
CA LEU A 303 -1.21 7.03 -17.09
C LEU A 303 -1.74 5.95 -18.03
N GLU A 304 -1.67 6.23 -19.33
CA GLU A 304 -1.75 5.23 -20.39
C GLU A 304 -0.54 5.38 -21.31
N MET A 305 0.25 4.32 -21.40
CA MET A 305 1.53 4.28 -22.10
C MET A 305 1.48 3.20 -23.16
N ARG A 306 1.78 3.56 -24.40
CA ARG A 306 1.94 2.60 -25.49
C ARG A 306 3.40 2.56 -25.89
N TRP A 307 4.00 1.39 -25.74
CA TRP A 307 5.36 1.08 -26.09
C TRP A 307 5.39 0.29 -27.40
N MET A 308 6.38 0.54 -28.24
CA MET A 308 6.60 -0.20 -29.48
C MET A 308 8.05 -0.66 -29.57
N ALA A 309 8.25 -1.90 -29.99
CA ALA A 309 9.58 -2.42 -30.31
C ALA A 309 10.01 -1.94 -31.70
N ASP A 310 11.25 -1.48 -31.82
CA ASP A 310 11.88 -1.20 -33.11
C ASP A 310 12.33 -2.49 -33.82
N GLN A 311 12.88 -2.36 -35.04
CA GLN A 311 13.37 -3.51 -35.81
C GLN A 311 14.57 -4.22 -35.17
N ALA A 312 15.23 -3.58 -34.19
CA ALA A 312 16.31 -4.14 -33.41
C ALA A 312 15.83 -4.77 -32.08
N GLY A 313 14.53 -4.72 -31.80
CA GLY A 313 13.92 -5.23 -30.57
C GLY A 313 14.00 -4.28 -29.38
N SER A 314 14.41 -3.03 -29.57
CA SER A 314 14.43 -2.01 -28.51
C SER A 314 13.07 -1.33 -28.40
N TRP A 315 12.52 -1.31 -27.18
CA TRP A 315 11.23 -0.68 -26.90
C TRP A 315 11.37 0.82 -26.69
N GLN A 316 10.44 1.58 -27.28
CA GLN A 316 10.32 3.02 -27.09
C GLN A 316 8.86 3.39 -26.83
N LEU A 317 8.65 4.42 -26.00
CA LEU A 317 7.33 4.98 -25.74
C LEU A 317 6.84 5.69 -27.00
N ALA A 318 5.80 5.16 -27.62
CA ALA A 318 5.21 5.67 -28.85
C ALA A 318 4.01 6.60 -28.58
N GLU A 319 3.20 6.29 -27.56
CA GLU A 319 2.06 7.12 -27.13
C GLU A 319 2.07 7.24 -25.61
N PHE A 320 1.68 8.43 -25.11
CA PHE A 320 1.61 8.74 -23.69
C PHE A 320 0.39 9.62 -23.44
N ALA A 321 -0.45 9.21 -22.49
CA ALA A 321 -1.56 10.00 -21.98
C ALA A 321 -1.51 10.03 -20.45
N MET A 322 -1.86 11.18 -19.89
CA MET A 322 -1.85 11.44 -18.46
C MET A 322 -3.07 12.29 -18.09
N HIS A 323 -3.78 11.88 -17.05
CA HIS A 323 -5.00 12.53 -16.57
C HIS A 323 -4.93 12.59 -15.04
N PRO A 324 -5.45 13.64 -14.37
CA PRO A 324 -5.49 13.67 -12.91
C PRO A 324 -6.15 12.41 -12.33
N HIS A 325 -5.57 11.83 -11.28
CA HIS A 325 -6.15 10.65 -10.65
C HIS A 325 -7.43 11.01 -9.91
N GLU A 326 -8.50 10.26 -10.17
CA GLU A 326 -9.75 10.35 -9.42
C GLU A 326 -9.85 9.11 -8.50
N PRO A 327 -9.73 9.26 -7.17
CA PRO A 327 -9.79 8.12 -6.27
C PRO A 327 -11.17 7.46 -6.34
N ALA A 328 -11.21 6.20 -6.74
CA ALA A 328 -12.42 5.38 -6.66
C ALA A 328 -12.49 4.74 -5.26
N ALA A 329 -13.40 5.22 -4.43
CA ALA A 329 -13.67 4.64 -3.11
C ALA A 329 -13.97 3.13 -3.23
N PRO A 330 -13.45 2.26 -2.35
CA PRO A 330 -13.79 0.84 -2.36
C PRO A 330 -15.31 0.65 -2.34
N GLN A 331 -15.85 -0.26 -3.17
CA GLN A 331 -17.31 -0.43 -3.27
C GLN A 331 -17.96 -0.76 -1.92
N ALA A 332 -17.27 -1.52 -1.06
CA ALA A 332 -17.72 -1.81 0.30
C ALA A 332 -17.85 -0.55 1.18
N LEU A 333 -16.93 0.42 1.02
CA LEU A 333 -17.02 1.72 1.70
C LEU A 333 -18.20 2.52 1.16
N ILE A 334 -18.36 2.59 -0.17
CA ILE A 334 -19.51 3.25 -0.80
C ILE A 334 -20.83 2.65 -0.31
N ASP A 335 -20.93 1.33 -0.25
CA ASP A 335 -22.13 0.63 0.19
C ASP A 335 -22.40 0.86 1.69
N SER A 336 -21.35 0.88 2.51
CA SER A 336 -21.43 1.20 3.95
C SER A 336 -21.93 2.64 4.17
N LEU A 337 -21.36 3.62 3.45
CA LEU A 337 -21.75 5.03 3.53
C LEU A 337 -23.18 5.26 3.03
N LYS A 338 -23.58 4.58 1.95
CA LYS A 338 -24.97 4.61 1.48
C LYS A 338 -25.93 3.99 2.50
N GLY A 339 -25.53 2.89 3.13
CA GLY A 339 -26.28 2.26 4.21
C GLY A 339 -26.49 3.20 5.40
N PHE A 340 -25.44 3.91 5.80
CA PHE A 340 -25.51 4.92 6.86
C PHE A 340 -26.47 6.07 6.52
N VAL A 341 -26.34 6.66 5.32
CA VAL A 341 -27.24 7.75 4.90
C VAL A 341 -28.69 7.27 4.79
N ALA A 342 -28.91 6.02 4.38
CA ALA A 342 -30.25 5.42 4.37
C ALA A 342 -30.85 5.30 5.78
N GLN A 343 -30.06 4.84 6.77
CA GLN A 343 -30.48 4.78 8.18
C GLN A 343 -30.80 6.17 8.73
N LEU A 344 -29.94 7.16 8.43
CA LEU A 344 -30.16 8.55 8.84
C LEU A 344 -31.47 9.13 8.27
N ARG A 345 -31.75 8.85 6.99
CA ARG A 345 -33.01 9.23 6.35
C ARG A 345 -34.20 8.52 6.98
N GLU A 346 -34.09 7.25 7.29
CA GLU A 346 -35.15 6.47 7.96
C GLU A 346 -35.46 7.02 9.35
N ALA A 347 -34.44 7.37 10.14
CA ALA A 347 -34.60 8.03 11.42
C ALA A 347 -35.29 9.41 11.28
N ALA A 348 -34.90 10.19 10.27
CA ALA A 348 -35.56 11.46 9.96
C ALA A 348 -37.03 11.28 9.58
N ALA A 349 -37.34 10.29 8.73
CA ALA A 349 -38.71 9.96 8.33
C ALA A 349 -39.57 9.48 9.51
N ALA A 350 -38.98 8.74 10.44
CA ALA A 350 -39.65 8.25 11.65
C ALA A 350 -39.83 9.34 12.72
N GLY A 351 -39.18 10.49 12.57
CA GLY A 351 -39.13 11.53 13.60
C GLY A 351 -38.31 11.12 14.82
N ASP A 352 -37.39 10.16 14.67
CA ASP A 352 -36.63 9.56 15.78
C ASP A 352 -35.39 10.41 16.12
N ALA A 353 -35.61 11.41 16.96
CA ALA A 353 -34.55 12.30 17.44
C ALA A 353 -33.43 11.54 18.19
N TYR A 354 -33.76 10.43 18.85
CA TYR A 354 -32.80 9.65 19.63
C TYR A 354 -31.80 8.91 18.72
N GLN A 355 -32.30 8.26 17.66
CA GLN A 355 -31.40 7.63 16.66
C GLN A 355 -30.51 8.64 15.94
N ILE A 356 -31.03 9.82 15.60
CA ILE A 356 -30.21 10.88 15.00
C ILE A 356 -29.15 11.37 15.99
N GLU A 357 -29.49 11.49 17.28
CA GLU A 357 -28.53 11.90 18.30
C GLU A 357 -27.38 10.88 18.48
N GLU A 358 -27.67 9.58 18.45
CA GLU A 358 -26.64 8.53 18.58
C GLU A 358 -25.57 8.61 17.48
N VAL A 359 -25.97 8.96 16.25
CA VAL A 359 -25.03 9.09 15.13
C VAL A 359 -24.35 10.47 15.05
N LEU A 360 -24.70 11.43 15.90
CA LEU A 360 -24.05 12.73 15.94
C LEU A 360 -22.81 12.69 16.85
N GLY A 361 -21.63 12.91 16.26
CA GLY A 361 -20.35 13.04 16.94
C GLY A 361 -20.05 14.43 17.50
N LEU A 362 -21.01 15.37 17.44
CA LEU A 362 -20.79 16.78 17.75
C LEU A 362 -20.62 17.00 19.27
N SER A 363 -19.49 17.59 19.68
CA SER A 363 -19.16 17.84 21.09
C SER A 363 -19.99 18.97 21.73
N ASP A 364 -20.41 19.98 20.95
CA ASP A 364 -21.21 21.09 21.45
C ASP A 364 -22.72 20.74 21.51
N PRO A 365 -23.36 20.78 22.70
CA PRO A 365 -24.79 20.51 22.84
C PRO A 365 -25.70 21.45 22.04
N GLY A 366 -25.29 22.71 21.84
CA GLY A 366 -26.05 23.70 21.07
C GLY A 366 -26.10 23.33 19.59
N GLN A 367 -24.93 23.08 18.99
CA GLN A 367 -24.81 22.57 17.63
C GLN A 367 -25.52 21.23 17.43
N ARG A 368 -25.43 20.32 18.41
CA ARG A 368 -26.12 19.02 18.35
C ARG A 368 -27.64 19.18 18.27
N GLY A 369 -28.22 20.03 19.12
CA GLY A 369 -29.67 20.30 19.09
C GLY A 369 -30.14 20.88 17.76
N MET A 370 -29.39 21.84 17.21
CA MET A 370 -29.68 22.43 15.89
C MET A 370 -29.54 21.40 14.75
N ALA A 371 -28.54 20.53 14.81
CA ALA A 371 -28.33 19.49 13.81
C ALA A 371 -29.49 18.46 13.83
N ILE A 372 -29.95 18.05 15.01
CA ILE A 372 -31.11 17.15 15.15
C ILE A 372 -32.36 17.79 14.55
N GLU A 373 -32.69 19.03 14.95
CA GLU A 373 -33.85 19.75 14.44
C GLU A 373 -33.79 19.91 12.92
N PHE A 374 -32.61 20.25 12.38
CA PHE A 374 -32.40 20.40 10.95
C PHE A 374 -32.57 19.08 10.19
N LEU A 375 -31.93 17.99 10.65
CA LEU A 375 -32.01 16.68 9.99
C LEU A 375 -33.44 16.12 10.01
N LEU A 376 -34.17 16.32 11.11
CA LEU A 376 -35.60 15.97 11.22
C LEU A 376 -36.48 16.80 10.27
N ALA A 377 -36.08 18.02 9.93
CA ALA A 377 -36.82 18.89 9.02
C ALA A 377 -36.57 18.59 7.53
N LEU A 378 -35.58 17.75 7.19
CA LEU A 378 -35.28 17.40 5.81
C LEU A 378 -36.39 16.55 5.17
N ASN A 379 -36.52 16.64 3.85
CA ASN A 379 -37.48 15.80 3.14
C ASN A 379 -36.94 14.37 3.07
N ALA A 380 -37.49 13.48 3.90
CA ALA A 380 -37.11 12.08 3.94
C ALA A 380 -38.01 11.18 3.06
N GLU A 381 -39.06 11.73 2.41
CA GLU A 381 -39.94 10.97 1.51
C GLU A 381 -39.24 10.61 0.19
N GLU A 382 -38.29 11.42 -0.25
CA GLU A 382 -37.46 11.16 -1.42
C GLU A 382 -36.13 10.47 -1.06
N PRO A 383 -35.54 9.66 -1.96
CA PRO A 383 -34.21 9.11 -1.75
C PRO A 383 -33.16 10.21 -1.73
N TRP A 384 -32.24 10.11 -0.76
CA TRP A 384 -31.08 10.99 -0.66
C TRP A 384 -29.96 10.44 -1.54
N GLU A 385 -29.40 11.27 -2.43
CA GLU A 385 -28.33 10.84 -3.34
C GLU A 385 -26.98 11.06 -2.65
N VAL A 386 -26.09 10.07 -2.69
CA VAL A 386 -24.80 10.08 -1.96
C VAL A 386 -23.65 10.11 -2.95
N PHE A 387 -22.75 11.08 -2.76
CA PHE A 387 -21.51 11.25 -3.50
C PHE A 387 -20.34 11.18 -2.52
N VAL A 388 -19.42 10.23 -2.70
CA VAL A 388 -18.20 10.16 -1.90
C VAL A 388 -17.20 11.12 -2.53
N THR A 389 -16.86 12.20 -1.82
CA THR A 389 -16.03 13.28 -2.36
C THR A 389 -14.56 13.13 -1.98
N ASP A 390 -14.30 12.53 -0.82
CA ASP A 390 -12.95 12.19 -0.37
C ASP A 390 -13.04 10.91 0.49
N PRO A 391 -12.71 9.73 -0.07
CA PRO A 391 -12.81 8.47 0.67
C PRO A 391 -11.80 8.34 1.80
N ASP A 392 -10.64 9.00 1.70
CA ASP A 392 -9.57 8.90 2.69
C ASP A 392 -9.89 9.75 3.93
N GLN A 393 -10.71 10.80 3.77
CA GLN A 393 -11.22 11.64 4.86
C GLN A 393 -12.68 11.32 5.24
N PHE A 394 -13.26 10.24 4.69
CA PHE A 394 -14.66 9.86 4.86
C PHE A 394 -15.65 11.03 4.66
N ARG A 395 -15.34 11.89 3.69
CA ARG A 395 -16.21 13.03 3.35
C ARG A 395 -17.17 12.63 2.26
N LEU A 396 -18.44 12.94 2.50
CA LEU A 396 -19.49 12.68 1.54
C LEU A 396 -20.43 13.87 1.40
N GLN A 397 -20.97 13.99 0.21
CA GLN A 397 -22.04 14.91 -0.13
C GLN A 397 -23.34 14.14 -0.25
N VAL A 398 -24.35 14.59 0.48
CA VAL A 398 -25.73 14.10 0.34
C VAL A 398 -26.56 15.18 -0.33
N LEU A 399 -27.13 14.85 -1.49
CA LEU A 399 -28.10 15.71 -2.16
C LEU A 399 -29.50 15.30 -1.73
N VAL A 400 -30.20 16.24 -1.09
CA VAL A 400 -31.58 16.09 -0.62
C VAL A 400 -32.49 16.96 -1.46
N ARG A 401 -33.47 16.35 -2.11
CA ARG A 401 -34.55 17.06 -2.82
C ARG A 401 -35.59 17.51 -1.81
N HIS A 402 -35.38 18.68 -1.22
CA HIS A 402 -36.25 19.18 -0.16
C HIS A 402 -37.61 19.65 -0.70
N SER A 403 -37.64 20.24 -1.89
CA SER A 403 -38.86 20.58 -2.61
C SER A 403 -38.63 20.56 -4.13
N VAL A 404 -39.70 20.72 -4.92
CA VAL A 404 -39.65 20.82 -6.39
C VAL A 404 -38.63 21.86 -6.90
N ARG A 405 -38.32 22.89 -6.10
CA ARG A 405 -37.41 23.98 -6.47
C ARG A 405 -36.24 24.17 -5.51
N THR A 406 -36.05 23.26 -4.57
CA THR A 406 -35.02 23.43 -3.53
C THR A 406 -34.32 22.12 -3.32
N HIS A 407 -33.03 22.13 -3.60
CA HIS A 407 -32.14 21.04 -3.23
C HIS A 407 -31.28 21.50 -2.07
N ILE A 408 -30.96 20.59 -1.17
CA ILE A 408 -30.05 20.85 -0.06
C ILE A 408 -28.86 19.91 -0.26
N VAL A 409 -27.66 20.46 -0.26
CA VAL A 409 -26.43 19.68 -0.22
C VAL A 409 -25.98 19.65 1.23
N LEU A 410 -25.85 18.45 1.77
CA LEU A 410 -25.24 18.19 3.05
C LEU A 410 -23.81 17.74 2.79
N ASN A 411 -22.84 18.47 3.30
CA ASN A 411 -21.46 18.02 3.37
C ASN A 411 -21.29 17.40 4.76
N LEU A 412 -21.01 16.11 4.80
CA LEU A 412 -20.80 15.36 6.02
C LEU A 412 -19.34 14.91 6.07
N GLU A 413 -18.72 15.14 7.22
CA GLU A 413 -17.46 14.53 7.59
C GLU A 413 -17.78 13.45 8.63
N LEU A 414 -17.33 12.23 8.34
CA LEU A 414 -17.65 11.08 9.17
C LEU A 414 -16.43 10.59 9.94
N ALA A 415 -16.67 10.21 11.18
CA ALA A 415 -15.72 9.44 11.97
C ALA A 415 -16.16 7.96 11.98
N PRO A 416 -15.26 7.02 11.69
CA PRO A 416 -15.56 5.59 11.83
C PRO A 416 -15.68 5.22 13.30
N GLU A 417 -16.66 4.38 13.63
CA GLU A 417 -16.84 3.78 14.96
C GLU A 417 -17.00 2.25 14.85
N PRO A 418 -16.79 1.48 15.93
CA PRO A 418 -16.82 0.01 15.91
C PRO A 418 -18.10 -0.60 15.32
N THR A 419 -19.21 0.14 15.35
CA THR A 419 -20.52 -0.31 14.89
C THR A 419 -21.08 0.49 13.72
N GLY A 420 -20.34 1.45 13.16
CA GLY A 420 -20.86 2.29 12.07
C GLY A 420 -20.12 3.62 11.89
N TRP A 421 -20.87 4.67 11.63
CA TRP A 421 -20.35 6.00 11.35
C TRP A 421 -20.98 7.03 12.28
N ARG A 422 -20.21 8.05 12.65
CA ARG A 422 -20.73 9.25 13.30
C ARG A 422 -20.42 10.49 12.51
N ILE A 423 -21.34 11.45 12.55
CA ILE A 423 -21.17 12.75 11.91
C ILE A 423 -20.27 13.59 12.82
N ALA A 424 -19.01 13.73 12.42
CA ALA A 424 -18.01 14.54 13.11
C ALA A 424 -18.20 16.02 12.81
N SER A 425 -18.54 16.34 11.55
CA SER A 425 -18.93 17.69 11.15
C SER A 425 -20.02 17.66 10.09
N PHE A 426 -20.83 18.71 10.08
CA PHE A 426 -22.00 18.82 9.19
C PHE A 426 -22.13 20.27 8.71
N HIS A 427 -22.28 20.43 7.39
CA HIS A 427 -22.59 21.71 6.77
C HIS A 427 -23.68 21.53 5.72
N ALA A 428 -24.73 22.36 5.78
CA ALA A 428 -25.82 22.34 4.82
C ALA A 428 -25.85 23.62 3.99
N GLN A 429 -26.02 23.46 2.68
CA GLN A 429 -26.20 24.58 1.76
C GLN A 429 -27.41 24.34 0.87
N ALA A 430 -28.27 25.36 0.72
CA ALA A 430 -29.37 25.33 -0.23
C ALA A 430 -28.87 25.65 -1.64
N LEU A 431 -29.27 24.83 -2.61
CA LEU A 431 -29.16 25.08 -4.04
C LEU A 431 -30.55 25.47 -4.56
N ASN A 432 -30.65 26.71 -5.06
CA ASN A 432 -31.87 27.27 -5.64
C ASN A 432 -31.87 27.15 -7.17
#